data_AF-A0A0K0FUS1-F1
#
_entry.id   AF-A0A0K0FUS1-F1
#
_cell.length_a   1.000
_cell.length_b   1.000
_cell.length_c   1.000
_cell.angle_alpha   90.00
_cell.angle_beta   90.00
_cell.angle_gamma   90.00
#
_symmetry.space_group_name_H-M   'P 1'
#
loop_
_entity.id
_entity.type
_entity.pdbx_description
1 polymer ?
#
loop_
_entity_poly.entity_id
_entity_poly.type
_entity_poly.pdbx_seq_one_letter_code
_entity_poly.pdbx_strand_id
1 'polypeptide(L)'
;MSSNVEMMEGCGNKDNVDDKINENSNDNYGNLHTLECKLNVGNDNNAKIIFTTLNVDKEPSRSKTTRHLELTGKYIVGKFYSDDEKSLQKSIQHFMEMYLLAKSTINTVGNYKYQNNSNVEGITTKKAKIAD
;
A
#
# COMPACT_ATOMS: atom_id res chain seq x y z
N MET A 1 13.56 11.82 -53.20
CA MET A 1 12.65 11.57 -52.06
C MET A 1 12.63 10.07 -51.87
N SER A 2 13.42 9.55 -50.92
CA SER A 2 12.98 9.29 -49.53
C SER A 2 11.95 8.15 -49.53
N SER A 3 12.08 7.02 -48.84
CA SER A 3 13.03 6.58 -47.81
C SER A 3 12.78 5.08 -47.57
N ASN A 4 13.82 4.37 -47.17
CA ASN A 4 13.78 3.01 -46.62
C ASN A 4 12.81 2.89 -45.44
N VAL A 5 12.06 1.79 -45.38
CA VAL A 5 11.67 1.16 -44.11
C VAL A 5 11.72 -0.36 -44.31
N GLU A 6 12.80 -0.96 -43.80
CA GLU A 6 12.92 -2.39 -43.56
C GLU A 6 11.92 -2.80 -42.46
N MET A 7 11.09 -3.80 -42.73
CA MET A 7 10.25 -4.41 -41.70
C MET A 7 11.07 -5.47 -40.98
N MET A 8 11.49 -5.10 -39.78
CA MET A 8 12.31 -5.88 -38.86
C MET A 8 11.62 -7.18 -38.44
N GLU A 9 12.44 -8.22 -38.30
CA GLU A 9 12.10 -9.58 -37.92
C GLU A 9 11.37 -9.66 -36.56
N GLY A 10 10.43 -10.61 -36.48
CA GLY A 10 9.70 -10.93 -35.27
C GLY A 10 10.62 -11.53 -34.20
N CYS A 11 10.79 -10.80 -33.11
CA CYS A 11 11.31 -11.37 -31.87
C CYS A 11 10.23 -12.23 -31.22
N GLY A 12 10.43 -13.55 -31.26
CA GLY A 12 9.68 -14.48 -30.44
C GLY A 12 10.02 -14.28 -28.96
N ASN A 13 8.99 -14.30 -28.12
CA ASN A 13 9.12 -14.70 -26.72
C ASN A 13 8.24 -15.95 -26.53
N LYS A 14 8.92 -17.05 -26.21
CA LYS A 14 8.32 -18.29 -25.72
C LYS A 14 7.94 -18.04 -24.27
N ASP A 15 6.69 -17.70 -24.02
CA ASP A 15 6.14 -17.82 -22.67
C ASP A 15 5.81 -19.29 -22.46
N ASN A 16 6.58 -19.93 -21.59
CA ASN A 16 6.40 -21.31 -21.16
C ASN A 16 5.01 -21.46 -20.55
N VAL A 17 4.18 -22.22 -21.26
CA VAL A 17 2.94 -22.82 -20.78
C VAL A 17 3.30 -23.88 -19.76
N ASP A 18 3.00 -23.62 -18.49
CA ASP A 18 2.74 -24.65 -17.49
C ASP A 18 1.53 -24.24 -16.64
N ASP A 19 0.45 -23.85 -17.33
CA ASP A 19 -0.89 -23.82 -16.75
C ASP A 19 -1.43 -25.26 -16.69
N LYS A 20 -1.12 -25.95 -15.59
CA LYS A 20 -1.98 -27.06 -15.16
C LYS A 20 -3.25 -26.46 -14.57
N ILE A 21 -4.19 -26.15 -15.47
CA ILE A 21 -5.58 -25.90 -15.13
C ILE A 21 -6.11 -27.19 -14.51
N ASN A 22 -6.20 -27.23 -13.18
CA ASN A 22 -6.95 -28.25 -12.49
C ASN A 22 -8.42 -27.84 -12.60
N GLU A 23 -9.07 -28.27 -13.68
CA GLU A 23 -10.51 -28.15 -13.87
C GLU A 23 -11.24 -29.00 -12.83
N ASN A 24 -11.51 -28.39 -11.67
CA ASN A 24 -12.50 -28.88 -10.70
C ASN A 24 -12.95 -27.72 -9.81
N SER A 25 -13.35 -26.61 -10.43
CA SER A 25 -14.03 -25.52 -9.75
C SER A 25 -15.53 -25.78 -9.84
N ASN A 26 -16.05 -26.60 -8.93
CA ASN A 26 -17.49 -26.63 -8.68
C ASN A 26 -17.91 -25.22 -8.31
N ASP A 27 -18.65 -24.56 -9.20
CA ASP A 27 -19.16 -23.21 -9.05
C ASP A 27 -20.07 -23.09 -7.82
N ASN A 28 -19.46 -22.81 -6.67
CA ASN A 28 -20.15 -22.56 -5.41
C ASN A 28 -20.06 -21.08 -5.03
N TYR A 29 -20.25 -20.20 -6.02
CA TYR A 29 -20.30 -18.74 -5.82
C TYR A 29 -21.46 -18.29 -4.90
N GLY A 30 -22.40 -19.18 -4.58
CA GLY A 30 -23.51 -18.91 -3.65
C GLY A 30 -23.12 -18.89 -2.17
N ASN A 31 -21.92 -19.33 -1.80
CA ASN A 31 -21.49 -19.47 -0.39
C ASN A 31 -20.29 -18.60 0.00
N LEU A 32 -19.89 -17.65 -0.85
CA LEU A 32 -18.75 -16.79 -0.54
C LEU A 32 -19.14 -15.77 0.54
N HIS A 33 -18.40 -15.72 1.63
CA HIS A 33 -18.60 -14.72 2.66
C HIS A 33 -18.02 -13.40 2.21
N THR A 34 -18.85 -12.35 2.18
CA THR A 34 -18.43 -11.02 1.74
C THR A 34 -18.61 -9.99 2.83
N LEU A 35 -17.71 -9.01 2.86
CA LEU A 35 -17.87 -7.82 3.69
C LEU A 35 -17.37 -6.59 2.95
N GLU A 36 -18.13 -5.51 3.02
CA GLU A 36 -17.69 -4.19 2.60
C GLU A 36 -17.67 -3.24 3.81
N CYS A 37 -16.58 -2.52 3.99
CA CYS A 37 -16.49 -1.46 5.00
C CYS A 37 -16.06 -0.14 4.35
N LYS A 38 -16.68 0.95 4.81
CA LYS A 38 -16.39 2.31 4.35
C LYS A 38 -15.92 3.16 5.52
N LEU A 39 -14.65 3.53 5.52
CA LEU A 39 -13.98 4.27 6.58
C LEU A 39 -13.89 5.75 6.23
N ASN A 40 -14.47 6.62 7.06
CA ASN A 40 -14.32 8.07 6.93
C ASN A 40 -13.04 8.53 7.63
N VAL A 41 -12.09 9.07 6.87
CA VAL A 41 -10.80 9.57 7.37
C VAL A 41 -10.87 11.06 7.75
N GLY A 42 -11.92 11.76 7.34
CA GLY A 42 -12.19 13.16 7.69
C GLY A 42 -11.68 14.17 6.66
N ASN A 43 -10.53 13.92 6.01
CA ASN A 43 -10.02 14.74 4.90
C ASN A 43 -9.33 13.89 3.82
N ASP A 44 -9.30 14.41 2.60
CA ASP A 44 -8.84 13.71 1.40
C ASP A 44 -7.33 13.42 1.42
N ASN A 45 -6.52 14.32 1.98
CA ASN A 45 -5.07 14.15 2.03
C ASN A 45 -4.67 12.97 2.94
N ASN A 46 -5.23 12.93 4.15
CA ASN A 46 -5.01 11.81 5.07
C ASN A 46 -5.59 10.52 4.51
N ALA A 47 -6.76 10.57 3.86
CA ALA A 47 -7.34 9.39 3.21
C ALA A 47 -6.39 8.82 2.15
N LYS A 48 -5.80 9.67 1.32
CA LYS A 48 -4.83 9.28 0.30
C LYS A 48 -3.57 8.66 0.90
N ILE A 49 -3.03 9.24 1.98
CA ILE A 49 -1.84 8.71 2.68
C ILE A 49 -2.16 7.33 3.25
N ILE A 50 -3.23 7.20 4.04
CA ILE A 50 -3.62 5.93 4.67
C ILE A 50 -3.93 4.89 3.59
N PHE A 51 -4.67 5.24 2.54
CA PHE A 51 -4.95 4.32 1.43
C PHE A 51 -3.66 3.81 0.77
N THR A 52 -2.72 4.70 0.49
CA THR A 52 -1.44 4.32 -0.12
C THR A 52 -0.69 3.34 0.78
N THR A 53 -0.63 3.61 2.09
CA THR A 53 -0.01 2.71 3.08
C THR A 53 -0.69 1.34 3.12
N LEU A 54 -2.02 1.30 3.20
CA LEU A 54 -2.78 0.04 3.26
C LEU A 54 -2.72 -0.75 1.96
N ASN A 55 -2.55 -0.09 0.82
CA ASN A 55 -2.51 -0.77 -0.47
C ASN A 55 -1.19 -1.51 -0.71
N VAL A 56 -0.12 -1.21 0.04
CA VAL A 56 1.13 -1.99 0.00
C VAL A 56 1.01 -3.27 0.84
N ASP A 57 0.19 -3.24 1.88
CA ASP A 57 -0.14 -4.41 2.69
C ASP A 57 -1.12 -5.32 1.93
N LYS A 58 -0.59 -6.32 1.23
CA LYS A 58 -1.39 -7.28 0.46
C LYS A 58 -1.75 -8.48 1.31
N GLU A 59 -2.95 -8.99 1.06
CA GLU A 59 -3.38 -10.25 1.64
C GLU A 59 -2.43 -11.38 1.16
N PRO A 60 -1.92 -12.23 2.07
CA PRO A 60 -0.95 -13.26 1.70
C PRO A 60 -1.59 -14.31 0.80
N SER A 61 -0.83 -14.89 -0.13
CA SER A 61 -1.33 -15.87 -1.12
C SER A 61 -1.97 -17.12 -0.51
N ARG A 62 -1.58 -17.47 0.72
CA ARG A 62 -2.16 -18.58 1.50
C ARG A 62 -3.45 -18.23 2.23
N SER A 63 -3.89 -16.97 2.18
CA SER A 63 -5.18 -16.55 2.72
C SER A 63 -6.29 -17.12 1.84
N LYS A 64 -7.41 -17.49 2.46
CA LYS A 64 -8.64 -17.82 1.75
C LYS A 64 -9.53 -16.59 1.54
N THR A 65 -8.99 -15.41 1.79
CA THR A 65 -9.67 -14.14 1.62
C THR A 65 -8.96 -13.34 0.53
N THR A 66 -9.75 -12.65 -0.30
CA THR A 66 -9.27 -11.64 -1.24
C THR A 66 -9.73 -10.27 -0.75
N ARG A 67 -8.84 -9.28 -0.82
CA ARG A 67 -9.09 -7.90 -0.37
C ARG A 67 -8.86 -6.90 -1.50
N HIS A 68 -9.89 -6.09 -1.77
CA HIS A 68 -9.82 -4.97 -2.70
C HIS A 68 -10.05 -3.66 -1.96
N LEU A 69 -9.20 -2.67 -2.24
CA LEU A 69 -9.29 -1.34 -1.64
C LEU A 69 -9.58 -0.28 -2.70
N GLU A 70 -10.45 0.66 -2.37
CA GLU A 70 -10.80 1.82 -3.18
C GLU A 70 -10.71 3.11 -2.36
N LEU A 71 -10.35 4.22 -3.00
CA LEU A 71 -10.30 5.56 -2.40
C LEU A 71 -11.32 6.47 -3.09
N THR A 72 -12.23 7.02 -2.29
CA THR A 72 -13.30 7.91 -2.75
C THR A 72 -13.34 9.17 -1.89
N GLY A 73 -12.60 10.21 -2.29
CA GLY A 73 -12.42 11.43 -1.49
C GLY A 73 -11.83 11.12 -0.11
N LYS A 74 -12.50 11.56 0.96
CA LYS A 74 -12.14 11.26 2.35
C LYS A 74 -12.48 9.85 2.84
N TYR A 75 -12.95 8.96 1.96
CA TYR A 75 -13.38 7.61 2.32
C TYR A 75 -12.47 6.54 1.74
N ILE A 76 -12.13 5.54 2.55
CA ILE A 76 -11.48 4.30 2.11
C ILE A 76 -12.53 3.20 2.15
N VAL A 77 -12.70 2.47 1.05
CA VAL A 77 -13.62 1.33 0.95
C VAL A 77 -12.80 0.05 0.85
N GLY A 78 -13.04 -0.89 1.76
CA GLY A 78 -12.45 -2.23 1.72
C GLY A 78 -13.51 -3.27 1.42
N LYS A 79 -13.31 -4.05 0.36
CA LYS A 79 -14.16 -5.16 -0.07
C LYS A 79 -13.43 -6.47 0.14
N PHE A 80 -14.07 -7.40 0.84
CA PHE A 80 -13.50 -8.67 1.26
C PHE A 80 -14.37 -9.81 0.76
N TYR A 81 -13.73 -10.87 0.29
CA TYR A 81 -14.37 -12.07 -0.26
C TYR A 81 -13.63 -13.28 0.28
N SER A 82 -14.33 -14.23 0.92
CA SER A 82 -13.68 -15.34 1.61
C SER A 82 -14.47 -16.65 1.50
N ASP A 83 -13.74 -17.76 1.43
CA ASP A 83 -14.32 -19.11 1.39
C ASP A 83 -14.84 -19.58 2.77
N ASP A 84 -14.38 -18.97 3.86
CA ASP A 84 -14.84 -19.25 5.23
C ASP A 84 -14.85 -18.00 6.12
N GLU A 85 -15.66 -18.04 7.18
CA GLU A 85 -15.88 -16.92 8.10
C GLU A 85 -14.65 -16.59 8.95
N LYS A 86 -13.85 -17.61 9.30
CA LYS A 86 -12.67 -17.44 10.16
C LYS A 86 -11.57 -16.68 9.43
N SER A 87 -11.37 -16.99 8.15
CA SER A 87 -10.43 -16.31 7.28
C SER A 87 -10.88 -14.86 7.04
N LEU A 88 -12.17 -14.66 6.78
CA LEU A 88 -12.76 -13.32 6.64
C LEU A 88 -12.54 -12.48 7.89
N GLN A 89 -12.86 -13.03 9.07
CA GLN A 89 -12.69 -12.35 10.35
C GLN A 89 -11.25 -11.91 10.57
N LYS A 90 -10.27 -12.80 10.30
CA LYS A 90 -8.85 -12.49 10.44
C LYS A 90 -8.40 -11.40 9.48
N SER A 91 -8.80 -11.46 8.21
CA SER A 91 -8.41 -10.45 7.21
C SER A 91 -8.97 -9.07 7.56
N ILE A 92 -10.23 -9.00 8.03
CA ILE A 92 -10.85 -7.74 8.46
C ILE A 92 -10.15 -7.20 9.71
N GLN A 93 -9.89 -8.05 10.71
CA GLN A 93 -9.20 -7.65 11.92
C GLN A 93 -7.83 -7.05 11.57
N HIS A 94 -7.04 -7.74 10.76
CA HIS A 94 -5.72 -7.27 10.35
C HIS A 94 -5.80 -5.94 9.58
N PHE A 95 -6.74 -5.81 8.65
CA PHE A 95 -6.98 -4.56 7.93
C PHE A 95 -7.29 -3.39 8.89
N MET A 96 -8.15 -3.62 9.88
CA MET A 96 -8.51 -2.58 10.85
C MET A 96 -7.33 -2.21 11.76
N GLU A 97 -6.53 -3.18 12.18
CA GLU A 97 -5.30 -2.93 12.96
C GLU A 97 -4.33 -2.03 12.18
N MET A 98 -4.08 -2.36 10.90
CA MET A 98 -3.22 -1.56 10.03
C MET A 98 -3.78 -0.16 9.77
N TYR A 99 -5.10 -0.04 9.59
CA TYR A 99 -5.77 1.26 9.44
C TYR A 99 -5.61 2.13 10.68
N LEU A 100 -5.85 1.56 11.87
CA LEU A 100 -5.73 2.27 13.14
C LEU A 100 -4.28 2.69 13.40
N LEU A 101 -3.32 1.83 13.07
CA LEU A 101 -1.90 2.15 13.16
C LEU A 101 -1.56 3.34 12.26
N ALA A 102 -1.90 3.29 10.97
CA ALA A 102 -1.61 4.38 10.03
C ALA A 102 -2.27 5.70 10.46
N LYS A 103 -3.52 5.64 10.93
CA LYS A 103 -4.22 6.81 11.46
C LYS A 103 -3.53 7.39 12.70
N SER A 104 -3.08 6.54 13.62
CA SER A 104 -2.33 6.95 14.81
C SER A 104 -0.99 7.60 14.45
N THR A 105 -0.28 7.05 13.46
CA THR A 105 0.98 7.63 12.96
C THR A 105 0.76 9.03 12.41
N ILE A 106 -0.26 9.23 11.57
CA ILE A 106 -0.59 10.57 11.03
C ILE A 106 -0.89 11.55 12.16
N ASN A 107 -1.69 11.14 13.15
CA ASN A 107 -2.03 12.02 14.27
C ASN A 107 -0.78 12.38 15.10
N THR A 108 0.10 11.41 15.34
CA THR A 108 1.30 11.61 16.16
C THR A 108 2.31 12.51 15.44
N VAL A 109 2.59 12.23 14.17
CA VAL A 109 3.53 13.02 13.36
C VAL A 109 2.97 14.39 13.04
N GLY A 110 1.67 14.51 12.74
CA GLY A 110 1.01 15.78 12.47
C GLY A 110 1.02 16.74 13.66
N ASN A 111 1.07 16.21 14.89
CA ASN A 111 1.16 16.99 16.12
C ASN A 111 2.60 17.24 16.58
N TYR A 112 3.59 16.66 15.90
CA TYR A 112 5.00 16.79 16.29
C TYR A 112 5.50 18.22 16.00
N LYS A 113 5.85 18.94 17.06
CA LYS A 113 6.54 20.24 16.96
C LYS A 113 8.04 20.00 16.99
N TYR A 114 8.69 20.17 15.84
CA TYR A 114 10.15 20.13 15.77
C TYR A 114 10.74 21.26 16.60
N GLN A 115 11.43 20.92 17.70
CA GLN A 115 12.16 21.86 18.52
C GLN A 115 13.51 22.15 17.85
N ASN A 116 13.58 23.21 17.06
CA ASN A 116 14.83 23.65 16.45
C ASN A 116 15.66 24.35 17.54
N ASN A 117 16.48 23.60 18.29
CA ASN A 117 17.44 24.17 19.23
C ASN A 117 18.62 24.79 18.47
N SER A 118 18.39 25.93 17.83
CA SER A 118 19.45 26.80 17.33
C SER A 118 20.03 27.62 18.48
N ASN A 119 20.66 26.96 19.45
CA ASN A 119 21.72 27.57 20.25
C ASN A 119 23.05 27.17 19.60
N VAL A 120 23.32 27.77 18.44
CA VAL A 120 24.68 27.84 17.90
C VAL A 120 25.34 28.99 18.63
N GLU A 121 25.83 28.76 19.85
CA GLU A 121 26.85 29.63 20.42
C GLU A 121 28.08 29.53 19.52
N GLY A 122 28.44 30.66 18.93
CA GLY A 122 29.50 30.73 17.93
C GLY A 122 30.80 30.11 18.43
N ILE A 123 31.26 29.07 17.72
CA ILE A 123 32.65 28.62 17.81
C ILE A 123 33.52 29.77 17.29
N THR A 124 33.96 30.63 18.20
CA THR A 124 35.00 31.62 17.90
C THR A 124 36.30 30.85 17.66
N THR A 125 36.65 30.64 16.40
CA THR A 125 37.95 30.12 16.00
C THR A 125 39.02 31.13 16.42
N LYS A 126 39.58 30.96 17.63
CA LYS A 126 40.81 31.66 18.01
C LYS A 126 41.95 31.08 17.16
N LYS A 127 42.35 31.81 16.11
CA LYS A 127 43.59 31.54 15.38
C LYS A 127 44.75 31.56 16.37
N ALA A 128 45.43 30.42 16.54
CA ALA A 128 46.68 30.35 17.28
C ALA A 128 47.75 31.16 16.53
N LYS A 129 48.37 32.11 17.23
CA LYS A 129 49.50 32.90 16.75
C LYS A 129 50.76 32.05 16.98
N ILE A 130 51.38 31.58 15.90
CA ILE A 130 52.72 30.98 15.96
C ILE A 130 53.70 32.15 16.06
N ALA A 131 54.54 32.14 17.10
CA ALA A 131 55.65 33.08 17.26
C ALA A 131 56.91 32.42 16.71
N ASP A 132 57.71 33.20 15.98
CA ASP A 132 59.01 32.84 15.39
C ASP A 132 60.09 32.56 16.44
#